data_AF-A0A0C2F1E5-F1
#
_entry.id   AF-A0A0C2F1E5-F1
#
_cell.length_a   1.000
_cell.length_b   1.000
_cell.length_c   1.000
_cell.angle_alpha   90.00
_cell.angle_beta   90.00
_cell.angle_gamma   90.00
#
_symmetry.space_group_name_H-M   'P 1'
#
loop_
_entity.id
_entity.type
_entity.pdbx_description
1 polymer ?
#
loop_
_entity_poly.entity_id
_entity_poly.type
_entity_poly.pdbx_seq_one_letter_code
_entity_poly.pdbx_strand_id
1 'polypeptide(L)'
;MVKNYLWPKTLFGDFRNTRKLDDYHEKDYAKIIDLYNQNYTHNYYKMRNMMIKGFANRESLRLMNEKPDRSRETFNQGGLQDPNNTFKFTTDPPSRENFLMSPAYVNAWYQPERNSITFPYAYLNPPFYNLKYPQAFNYGGQGGTGGHEIVHGFDDEGKLIQQFQDSYQRQFSANYHTNNRFGPDGSLSKCQWHECGWMTSKSKDGFRDMAQCVVTQYNTQCCPEKSGNILCANGATTQGENIADLGGQQASYRAYREFIKTKGKEEK
;
A
#
# COMPACT_ATOMS: atom_id res chain seq x y z
N MET A 1 -25.24 1.65 8.52
CA MET A 1 -24.87 1.49 7.10
C MET A 1 -26.02 0.80 6.38
N VAL A 2 -26.78 1.49 5.52
CA VAL A 2 -28.07 0.97 4.97
C VAL A 2 -27.94 0.44 3.53
N LYS A 3 -26.75 0.49 2.93
CA LYS A 3 -26.52 0.11 1.52
C LYS A 3 -25.54 -1.06 1.46
N ASN A 4 -26.01 -2.22 1.00
CA ASN A 4 -25.16 -3.40 0.77
C ASN A 4 -24.42 -3.20 -0.57
N TYR A 5 -23.09 -3.04 -0.50
CA TYR A 5 -22.18 -2.90 -1.64
C TYR A 5 -21.77 -4.26 -2.23
N LEU A 6 -22.77 -5.10 -2.57
CA LEU A 6 -22.58 -6.38 -3.30
C LEU A 6 -21.94 -7.52 -2.48
N TRP A 7 -22.02 -7.47 -1.15
CA TRP A 7 -21.57 -8.55 -0.27
C TRP A 7 -22.59 -9.69 -0.19
N PRO A 8 -22.16 -10.97 -0.11
CA PRO A 8 -23.07 -12.11 0.04
C PRO A 8 -24.03 -11.93 1.22
N LYS A 9 -25.33 -11.75 0.92
CA LYS A 9 -26.38 -11.56 1.95
C LYS A 9 -26.50 -12.75 2.88
N THR A 10 -26.14 -13.95 2.42
CA THR A 10 -26.11 -15.18 3.21
C THR A 10 -25.09 -15.08 4.34
N LEU A 11 -23.90 -14.53 4.08
CA LEU A 11 -22.82 -14.35 5.06
C LEU A 11 -22.99 -13.08 5.91
N PHE A 12 -23.27 -11.94 5.27
CA PHE A 12 -23.16 -10.62 5.92
C PHE A 12 -24.51 -9.96 6.21
N GLY A 13 -25.61 -10.55 5.74
CA GLY A 13 -26.96 -10.03 5.92
C GLY A 13 -27.23 -8.74 5.13
N ASP A 14 -28.20 -7.96 5.59
CA ASP A 14 -28.53 -6.63 5.07
C ASP A 14 -27.96 -5.50 5.97
N PHE A 15 -27.08 -5.86 6.91
CA PHE A 15 -26.51 -4.99 7.93
C PHE A 15 -27.54 -4.30 8.86
N ARG A 16 -28.81 -4.74 8.86
CA ARG A 16 -29.82 -4.32 9.86
C ARG A 16 -29.76 -5.18 11.13
N ASN A 17 -29.26 -6.41 11.00
CA ASN A 17 -28.96 -7.32 12.11
C ASN A 17 -27.52 -7.84 11.94
N THR A 18 -26.63 -7.45 12.86
CA THR A 18 -25.20 -7.81 12.80
C THR A 18 -24.92 -9.23 13.26
N ARG A 19 -25.88 -9.97 13.82
CA ARG A 19 -25.64 -11.31 14.38
C ARG A 19 -25.02 -12.27 13.36
N LYS A 20 -25.42 -12.21 12.08
CA LYS A 20 -24.79 -13.03 11.03
C LYS A 20 -23.34 -12.64 10.72
N LEU A 21 -23.05 -11.34 10.74
CA LEU A 21 -21.70 -10.80 10.59
C LEU A 21 -20.83 -11.23 11.79
N ASP A 22 -21.42 -11.17 12.98
CA ASP A 22 -20.79 -11.59 14.23
C ASP A 22 -20.52 -13.10 14.19
N ASP A 23 -21.49 -13.96 13.91
CA ASP A 23 -21.33 -15.42 13.80
C ASP A 23 -20.22 -15.82 12.81
N TYR A 24 -20.07 -15.09 11.70
CA TYR A 24 -19.03 -15.34 10.70
C TYR A 24 -17.63 -14.91 11.15
N HIS A 25 -17.54 -13.87 11.99
CA HIS A 25 -16.27 -13.27 12.43
C HIS A 25 -15.90 -13.57 13.89
N GLU A 26 -16.80 -14.17 14.68
CA GLU A 26 -16.70 -14.34 16.13
C GLU A 26 -15.38 -14.99 16.52
N LYS A 27 -14.97 -16.04 15.79
CA LYS A 27 -13.72 -16.76 16.02
C LYS A 27 -12.47 -15.87 15.90
N ASP A 28 -12.55 -14.76 15.17
CA ASP A 28 -11.45 -13.84 14.91
C ASP A 28 -11.33 -12.73 15.96
N TYR A 29 -12.44 -12.28 16.55
CA TYR A 29 -12.44 -11.13 17.48
C TYR A 29 -13.06 -11.39 18.86
N ALA A 30 -13.76 -12.50 19.11
CA ALA A 30 -14.39 -12.76 20.42
C ALA A 30 -13.38 -12.74 21.57
N LYS A 31 -12.20 -13.35 21.34
CA LYS A 31 -11.09 -13.33 22.30
C LYS A 31 -10.51 -11.93 22.54
N ILE A 32 -10.71 -10.97 21.64
CA ILE A 32 -10.33 -9.57 21.85
C ILE A 32 -11.25 -8.95 22.89
N ILE A 33 -12.55 -9.25 22.83
CA ILE A 33 -13.54 -8.78 23.80
C ILE A 33 -13.22 -9.34 25.19
N ASP A 34 -12.83 -10.61 25.29
CA ASP A 34 -12.40 -11.22 26.56
C ASP A 34 -11.17 -10.52 27.14
N LEU A 35 -10.16 -10.23 26.31
CA LEU A 35 -8.93 -9.54 26.72
C LEU A 35 -9.19 -8.08 27.12
N TYR A 36 -10.11 -7.42 26.43
CA TYR A 36 -10.54 -6.06 26.73
C TYR A 36 -11.22 -5.97 28.10
N ASN A 37 -12.15 -6.89 28.37
CA ASN A 37 -12.90 -6.95 29.61
C ASN A 37 -12.05 -7.37 30.82
N GLN A 38 -10.92 -8.05 30.60
CA GLN A 38 -9.97 -8.38 31.67
C GLN A 38 -9.14 -7.16 32.10
N ASN A 39 -8.38 -6.58 31.18
CA ASN A 39 -7.54 -5.40 31.43
C ASN A 39 -7.03 -4.83 30.10
N TYR A 40 -7.74 -3.84 29.55
CA TYR A 40 -7.45 -3.33 28.21
C TYR A 40 -6.07 -2.67 28.08
N THR A 41 -5.54 -2.01 29.11
CA THR A 41 -4.21 -1.35 29.07
C THR A 41 -3.10 -2.38 29.08
N HIS A 42 -3.22 -3.43 29.90
CA HIS A 42 -2.21 -4.50 29.96
C HIS A 42 -2.27 -5.45 28.75
N ASN A 43 -3.45 -5.63 28.14
CA ASN A 43 -3.65 -6.54 27.01
C ASN A 43 -3.66 -5.86 25.63
N TYR A 44 -3.41 -4.55 25.56
CA TYR A 44 -3.45 -3.76 24.31
C TYR A 44 -2.71 -4.43 23.16
N TYR A 45 -1.46 -4.86 23.38
CA TYR A 45 -0.63 -5.48 22.35
C TYR A 45 -1.12 -6.88 21.95
N LYS A 46 -1.70 -7.66 22.87
CA LYS A 46 -2.32 -8.96 22.57
C LYS A 46 -3.55 -8.76 21.68
N MET A 47 -4.42 -7.82 22.05
CA MET A 47 -5.60 -7.46 21.26
C MET A 47 -5.20 -6.96 19.86
N ARG A 48 -4.21 -6.08 19.75
CA ARG A 48 -3.67 -5.60 18.46
C ARG A 48 -3.16 -6.74 17.58
N ASN A 49 -2.38 -7.67 18.12
CA ASN A 49 -1.87 -8.81 17.37
C ASN A 49 -2.98 -9.74 16.89
N MET A 50 -4.04 -9.89 17.68
CA MET A 50 -5.23 -10.64 17.27
C MET A 50 -6.00 -9.94 16.15
N MET A 51 -6.15 -8.62 16.21
CA MET A 51 -6.76 -7.84 15.12
C MET A 51 -5.97 -7.95 13.82
N ILE A 52 -4.64 -7.85 13.87
CA ILE A 52 -3.78 -7.98 12.68
C ILE A 52 -3.93 -9.38 12.05
N LYS A 53 -3.92 -10.44 12.88
CA LYS A 53 -4.14 -11.82 12.40
C LYS A 53 -5.54 -12.01 11.84
N GLY A 54 -6.55 -11.45 12.50
CA GLY A 54 -7.94 -11.46 12.02
C GLY A 54 -8.09 -10.77 10.68
N PHE A 55 -7.45 -9.60 10.51
CA PHE A 55 -7.43 -8.85 9.26
C PHE A 55 -6.73 -9.63 8.13
N ALA A 56 -5.53 -10.16 8.36
CA ALA A 56 -4.81 -10.95 7.35
C ALA A 56 -5.60 -12.21 6.94
N ASN A 57 -6.21 -12.89 7.92
CA ASN A 57 -7.08 -14.03 7.63
C ASN A 57 -8.32 -13.58 6.85
N ARG A 58 -8.93 -12.44 7.14
CA ARG A 58 -10.17 -11.96 6.52
C ARG A 58 -9.99 -11.45 5.09
N GLU A 59 -9.01 -10.59 4.89
CA GLU A 59 -8.84 -9.86 3.62
C GLU A 59 -7.94 -10.60 2.64
N SER A 60 -7.06 -11.48 3.13
CA SER A 60 -6.01 -12.06 2.28
C SER A 60 -6.07 -13.58 2.14
N LEU A 61 -6.71 -14.32 3.05
CA LEU A 61 -6.58 -15.80 3.10
C LEU A 61 -7.90 -16.58 3.19
N ARG A 62 -8.92 -16.06 3.89
CA ARG A 62 -10.19 -16.77 4.10
C ARG A 62 -11.01 -16.70 2.82
N LEU A 63 -11.08 -17.83 2.13
CA LEU A 63 -11.94 -18.00 0.96
C LEU A 63 -13.40 -17.75 1.35
N MET A 64 -14.06 -16.87 0.60
CA MET A 64 -15.51 -16.70 0.68
C MET A 64 -16.17 -17.86 -0.06
N ASN A 65 -16.88 -18.71 0.67
CA ASN A 65 -17.53 -19.90 0.09
C ASN A 65 -18.86 -19.57 -0.62
N GLU A 66 -19.30 -18.31 -0.57
CA GLU A 66 -20.58 -17.86 -1.13
C GLU A 66 -20.33 -16.93 -2.33
N LYS A 67 -21.10 -17.12 -3.41
CA LYS A 67 -21.03 -16.30 -4.62
C LYS A 67 -21.42 -14.85 -4.31
N PRO A 68 -20.70 -13.84 -4.85
CA PRO A 68 -21.12 -12.44 -4.72
C PRO A 68 -22.46 -12.19 -5.43
N ASP A 69 -23.38 -11.48 -4.78
CA ASP A 69 -24.67 -11.08 -5.36
C ASP A 69 -24.46 -9.87 -6.28
N ARG A 70 -24.17 -10.16 -7.56
CA ARG A 70 -23.95 -9.15 -8.61
C ARG A 70 -25.21 -8.84 -9.43
N SER A 71 -26.39 -9.27 -8.98
CA SER A 71 -27.66 -9.12 -9.73
C SER A 71 -28.10 -7.67 -9.99
N ARG A 72 -27.39 -6.68 -9.42
CA ARG A 72 -27.71 -5.24 -9.54
C ARG A 72 -26.71 -4.42 -10.36
N GLU A 73 -25.67 -5.04 -10.92
CA GLU A 73 -24.75 -4.33 -11.81
C GLU A 73 -25.07 -4.64 -13.28
N THR A 74 -25.92 -3.82 -13.89
CA THR A 74 -25.82 -3.56 -15.33
C THR A 74 -24.62 -2.64 -15.57
N PHE A 75 -23.41 -3.13 -15.35
CA PHE A 75 -22.21 -2.59 -15.97
C PHE A 75 -21.78 -3.59 -17.05
N ASN A 76 -22.28 -3.35 -18.26
CA ASN A 76 -21.71 -3.93 -19.46
C ASN A 76 -20.23 -3.51 -19.53
N GLN A 77 -19.31 -4.36 -19.11
CA GLN A 77 -18.00 -4.57 -19.76
C GLN A 77 -17.54 -6.00 -19.51
N GLY A 78 -17.11 -6.67 -20.58
CA GLY A 78 -16.87 -8.09 -20.66
C GLY A 78 -15.87 -8.62 -19.63
N GLY A 79 -16.32 -9.62 -18.88
CA GLY A 79 -15.50 -10.44 -18.00
C GLY A 79 -16.21 -11.77 -17.79
N LEU A 80 -15.62 -12.82 -18.33
CA LEU A 80 -16.04 -14.23 -18.32
C LEU A 80 -16.90 -14.64 -17.11
N GLN A 81 -18.15 -15.05 -17.37
CA GLN A 81 -18.91 -15.90 -16.46
C GLN A 81 -18.23 -17.28 -16.42
N ASP A 82 -17.51 -17.61 -15.34
CA ASP A 82 -17.14 -18.99 -15.03
C ASP A 82 -18.29 -19.64 -14.22
N PRO A 83 -19.01 -20.65 -14.75
CA PRO A 83 -20.12 -21.30 -14.06
C PRO A 83 -19.71 -22.03 -12.78
N ASN A 84 -18.42 -22.34 -12.60
CA ASN A 84 -17.96 -23.33 -11.61
C ASN A 84 -17.41 -22.74 -10.30
N ASN A 85 -17.44 -21.42 -10.11
CA ASN A 85 -17.05 -20.77 -8.85
C ASN A 85 -15.70 -21.21 -8.26
N THR A 86 -14.78 -21.65 -9.11
CA THR A 86 -13.40 -21.79 -8.69
C THR A 86 -12.81 -20.39 -8.71
N PHE A 87 -12.36 -19.90 -7.57
CA PHE A 87 -11.49 -18.73 -7.50
C PHE A 87 -10.19 -19.15 -8.20
N LYS A 88 -10.18 -19.08 -9.54
CA LYS A 88 -8.94 -19.17 -10.29
C LYS A 88 -8.17 -17.91 -9.90
N PHE A 89 -7.05 -18.08 -9.20
CA PHE A 89 -5.94 -17.16 -9.39
C PHE A 89 -5.78 -17.08 -10.91
N THR A 90 -6.17 -15.95 -11.50
CA THR A 90 -6.07 -15.81 -12.94
C THR A 90 -4.59 -15.89 -13.23
N THR A 91 -4.17 -16.88 -14.01
CA THR A 91 -2.86 -16.83 -14.66
C THR A 91 -2.82 -15.73 -15.72
N ASP A 92 -3.97 -15.15 -16.03
CA ASP A 92 -4.11 -14.02 -16.91
C ASP A 92 -3.38 -12.82 -16.33
N PRO A 93 -2.61 -12.09 -17.17
CA PRO A 93 -1.86 -10.93 -16.71
C PRO A 93 -2.81 -9.87 -16.14
N PRO A 94 -2.35 -9.12 -15.12
CA PRO A 94 -3.15 -8.05 -14.52
C PRO A 94 -3.58 -7.03 -15.58
N SER A 95 -4.89 -6.78 -15.69
CA SER A 95 -5.43 -5.80 -16.64
C SER A 95 -4.92 -4.39 -16.31
N ARG A 96 -4.36 -3.69 -17.29
CA ARG A 96 -3.86 -2.31 -17.16
C ARG A 96 -4.84 -1.25 -17.66
N GLU A 97 -6.08 -1.64 -17.92
CA GLU A 97 -7.12 -0.74 -18.47
C GLU A 97 -7.96 -0.07 -17.37
N ASN A 98 -7.93 -0.61 -16.15
CA ASN A 98 -8.67 -0.05 -15.02
C ASN A 98 -7.77 0.79 -14.11
N PHE A 99 -7.95 2.10 -14.13
CA PHE A 99 -7.10 3.02 -13.37
C PHE A 99 -7.50 3.20 -11.90
N LEU A 100 -8.50 2.47 -11.36
CA LEU A 100 -9.08 2.63 -10.01
C LEU A 100 -9.81 3.95 -9.74
N MET A 101 -9.30 5.08 -10.23
CA MET A 101 -9.84 6.41 -9.99
C MET A 101 -10.10 7.18 -11.30
N SER A 102 -10.87 8.27 -11.17
CA SER A 102 -11.22 9.16 -12.28
C SER A 102 -10.00 9.92 -12.82
N PRO A 103 -9.91 10.20 -14.14
CA PRO A 103 -8.88 11.07 -14.72
C PRO A 103 -8.92 12.51 -14.18
N ALA A 104 -10.01 12.91 -13.50
CA ALA A 104 -10.16 14.22 -12.88
C ALA A 104 -9.52 14.32 -11.47
N TYR A 105 -8.95 13.23 -10.96
CA TYR A 105 -8.33 13.22 -9.64
C TYR A 105 -6.95 13.89 -9.68
N VAL A 106 -6.65 14.72 -8.69
CA VAL A 106 -5.36 15.43 -8.59
C VAL A 106 -4.45 14.65 -7.64
N ASN A 107 -3.92 13.53 -8.13
CA ASN A 107 -2.99 12.66 -7.41
C ASN A 107 -2.22 11.77 -8.41
N ALA A 108 -1.23 11.01 -7.96
CA ALA A 108 -0.65 9.88 -8.69
C ALA A 108 -0.64 8.64 -7.79
N TRP A 109 -0.39 7.45 -8.37
CA TRP A 109 -0.22 6.22 -7.59
C TRP A 109 0.54 5.13 -8.36
N TYR A 110 1.22 4.28 -7.59
CA TYR A 110 1.77 3.00 -8.00
C TYR A 110 0.85 1.84 -7.63
N GLN A 111 0.79 0.83 -8.50
CA GLN A 111 0.05 -0.42 -8.26
C GLN A 111 1.02 -1.61 -8.34
N PRO A 112 1.36 -2.24 -7.21
CA PRO A 112 2.34 -3.33 -7.16
C PRO A 112 1.91 -4.55 -7.97
N GLU A 113 0.64 -4.91 -7.91
CA GLU A 113 0.08 -6.10 -8.57
C GLU A 113 0.06 -5.97 -10.09
N ARG A 114 0.28 -4.76 -10.62
CA ARG A 114 0.31 -4.48 -12.06
C ARG A 114 1.67 -3.98 -12.52
N ASN A 115 2.56 -3.71 -11.57
CA ASN A 115 3.80 -2.98 -11.75
C ASN A 115 3.57 -1.75 -12.65
N SER A 116 2.67 -0.86 -12.22
CA SER A 116 2.24 0.28 -13.03
C SER A 116 2.14 1.57 -12.22
N ILE A 117 2.64 2.65 -12.79
CA ILE A 117 2.44 4.03 -12.31
C ILE A 117 1.30 4.68 -13.09
N THR A 118 0.45 5.48 -12.43
CA THR A 118 -0.66 6.18 -13.09
C THR A 118 -0.63 7.67 -12.79
N PHE A 119 -0.76 8.47 -13.86
CA PHE A 119 -0.88 9.93 -13.81
C PHE A 119 -2.22 10.35 -14.43
N PRO A 120 -3.24 10.69 -13.62
CA PRO A 120 -4.47 11.29 -14.11
C PRO A 120 -4.21 12.59 -14.86
N TYR A 121 -5.04 12.84 -15.87
CA TYR A 121 -4.93 14.06 -16.69
C TYR A 121 -5.01 15.35 -15.86
N ALA A 122 -5.89 15.39 -14.86
CA ALA A 122 -6.04 16.57 -14.00
C ALA A 122 -4.77 16.92 -13.21
N TYR A 123 -3.88 15.96 -12.98
CA TYR A 123 -2.64 16.21 -12.24
C TYR A 123 -1.53 16.84 -13.10
N LEU A 124 -1.65 16.74 -14.44
CA LEU A 124 -0.73 17.34 -15.41
C LEU A 124 -1.06 18.82 -15.69
N ASN A 125 -1.31 19.59 -14.64
CA ASN A 125 -1.63 21.02 -14.73
C ASN A 125 -0.71 21.86 -13.82
N PRO A 126 -0.61 23.18 -14.04
CA PRO A 126 0.06 24.09 -13.12
C PRO A 126 -0.44 23.96 -11.68
N PRO A 127 0.44 24.11 -10.66
CA PRO A 127 1.86 24.44 -10.76
C PRO A 127 2.77 23.24 -11.05
N PHE A 128 2.24 22.02 -11.15
CA PHE A 128 3.05 20.80 -11.21
C PHE A 128 3.68 20.55 -12.58
N TYR A 129 2.98 20.91 -13.65
CA TYR A 129 3.48 20.76 -15.03
C TYR A 129 2.95 21.83 -15.95
N ASN A 130 3.84 22.34 -16.82
CA ASN A 130 3.45 23.15 -17.96
C ASN A 130 4.51 23.04 -19.06
N LEU A 131 4.08 22.86 -20.31
CA LEU A 131 4.97 22.82 -21.46
C LEU A 131 5.77 24.12 -21.66
N LYS A 132 5.28 25.25 -21.13
CA LYS A 132 5.93 26.56 -21.23
C LYS A 132 6.84 26.88 -20.03
N TYR A 133 6.88 26.03 -19.00
CA TYR A 133 7.81 26.24 -17.89
C TYR A 133 9.22 25.84 -18.30
N PRO A 134 10.26 26.51 -17.75
CA PRO A 134 11.62 26.00 -17.83
C PRO A 134 11.64 24.55 -17.33
N GLN A 135 12.34 23.65 -18.03
CA GLN A 135 12.31 22.23 -17.67
C GLN A 135 12.67 21.96 -16.22
N ALA A 136 13.51 22.79 -15.57
CA ALA A 136 13.79 22.69 -14.14
C ALA A 136 12.52 22.58 -13.27
N PHE A 137 11.46 23.33 -13.59
CA PHE A 137 10.18 23.25 -12.88
C PHE A 137 9.43 21.96 -13.18
N ASN A 138 9.41 21.50 -14.44
CA ASN A 138 8.75 20.26 -14.81
C ASN A 138 9.44 19.05 -14.18
N TYR A 139 10.79 19.03 -14.13
CA TYR A 139 11.53 17.99 -13.42
C TYR A 139 11.32 18.11 -11.90
N GLY A 140 11.43 19.30 -11.29
CA GLY A 140 11.18 19.46 -9.86
C GLY A 140 9.76 19.14 -9.41
N GLY A 141 8.77 19.35 -10.29
CA GLY A 141 7.37 18.98 -10.10
C GLY A 141 7.09 17.55 -10.54
N GLN A 142 6.48 17.37 -11.72
CA GLN A 142 6.05 16.05 -12.21
C GLN A 142 7.19 15.06 -12.47
N GLY A 143 8.43 15.50 -12.71
CA GLY A 143 9.58 14.58 -12.73
C GLY A 143 9.84 13.96 -11.36
N GLY A 144 9.68 14.74 -10.28
CA GLY A 144 9.77 14.30 -8.90
C GLY A 144 8.67 13.30 -8.56
N THR A 145 7.41 13.63 -8.91
CA THR A 145 6.28 12.71 -8.78
C THR A 145 6.49 11.42 -9.57
N GLY A 146 6.95 11.53 -10.83
CA GLY A 146 7.37 10.39 -11.66
C GLY A 146 8.37 9.48 -10.96
N GLY A 147 9.41 10.08 -10.38
CA GLY A 147 10.38 9.35 -9.58
C GLY A 147 9.79 8.72 -8.32
N HIS A 148 8.92 9.43 -7.60
CA HIS A 148 8.27 8.97 -6.37
C HIS A 148 7.47 7.69 -6.64
N GLU A 149 6.59 7.70 -7.65
CA GLU A 149 5.77 6.53 -8.01
C GLU A 149 6.61 5.36 -8.53
N ILE A 150 7.76 5.62 -9.17
CA ILE A 150 8.70 4.56 -9.56
C ILE A 150 9.34 3.92 -8.32
N VAL A 151 9.69 4.72 -7.32
CA VAL A 151 10.36 4.23 -6.10
C VAL A 151 9.40 3.41 -5.24
N HIS A 152 8.09 3.66 -5.29
CA HIS A 152 7.10 2.75 -4.70
C HIS A 152 7.20 1.32 -5.25
N GLY A 153 7.74 1.09 -6.45
CA GLY A 153 8.04 -0.26 -6.91
C GLY A 153 9.10 -1.01 -6.08
N PHE A 154 9.85 -0.28 -5.25
CA PHE A 154 11.05 -0.77 -4.56
C PHE A 154 11.07 -0.47 -3.06
N ASP A 155 10.05 0.20 -2.51
CA ASP A 155 9.97 0.55 -1.10
C ASP A 155 9.38 -0.59 -0.24
N ASP A 156 9.24 -0.31 1.04
CA ASP A 156 8.35 -1.04 1.93
C ASP A 156 6.93 -0.47 1.81
N GLU A 157 5.93 -1.34 1.62
CA GLU A 157 4.53 -0.90 1.72
C GLU A 157 4.35 -0.36 3.13
N GLY A 158 4.11 0.95 3.29
CA GLY A 158 4.10 1.72 4.54
C GLY A 158 3.09 1.30 5.63
N LYS A 159 2.76 0.02 5.77
CA LYS A 159 1.95 -0.54 6.85
C LYS A 159 2.84 -0.85 8.07
N LEU A 160 2.83 0.08 9.03
CA LEU A 160 3.11 -0.09 10.46
C LEU A 160 4.12 -1.19 10.86
N ILE A 161 5.38 -0.81 11.07
CA ILE A 161 6.35 -1.62 11.82
C ILE A 161 6.82 -0.82 13.04
N GLN A 162 6.13 -1.00 14.16
CA GLN A 162 6.70 -0.71 15.46
C GLN A 162 6.65 -1.99 16.29
N GLN A 163 7.82 -2.34 16.85
CA GLN A 163 8.10 -3.41 17.82
C GLN A 163 8.25 -4.86 17.30
N PHE A 164 9.44 -5.19 16.79
CA PHE A 164 10.04 -6.52 16.96
C PHE A 164 11.53 -6.40 17.37
N GLN A 165 11.81 -5.57 18.39
CA GLN A 165 13.15 -5.42 18.96
C GLN A 165 13.38 -6.21 20.25
N ASP A 166 12.46 -7.13 20.61
CA ASP A 166 12.67 -7.99 21.77
C ASP A 166 13.15 -9.39 21.35
N SER A 167 14.22 -9.81 21.98
CA SER A 167 15.24 -10.79 21.62
C SER A 167 14.80 -12.27 21.51
N TYR A 168 13.52 -12.56 21.32
CA TYR A 168 12.99 -13.93 21.23
C TYR A 168 12.33 -14.29 19.88
N GLN A 169 12.20 -13.34 18.94
CA GLN A 169 11.59 -13.57 17.62
C GLN A 169 12.52 -13.28 16.43
N ARG A 170 13.77 -13.77 16.47
CA ARG A 170 14.59 -13.82 15.24
C ARG A 170 13.99 -14.72 14.14
N GLN A 171 13.08 -15.64 14.48
CA GLN A 171 12.49 -16.59 13.51
C GLN A 171 11.15 -16.17 12.89
N PHE A 172 10.49 -15.10 13.36
CA PHE A 172 9.23 -14.60 12.76
C PHE A 172 9.42 -13.26 12.01
N SER A 173 10.67 -12.91 11.72
CA SER A 173 11.09 -11.66 11.09
C SER A 173 11.06 -11.71 9.54
N ALA A 174 9.93 -12.08 8.93
CA ALA A 174 9.90 -12.23 7.47
C ALA A 174 8.59 -11.88 6.73
N ASN A 175 7.50 -11.50 7.41
CA ASN A 175 6.30 -10.99 6.72
C ASN A 175 6.34 -9.46 6.53
N TYR A 176 7.45 -8.96 5.98
CA TYR A 176 7.64 -7.53 5.69
C TYR A 176 6.90 -7.15 4.40
N HIS A 177 5.75 -6.48 4.54
CA HIS A 177 5.04 -5.67 3.52
C HIS A 177 6.01 -4.94 2.59
N THR A 178 6.56 -5.51 1.51
CA THR A 178 7.49 -4.77 0.63
C THR A 178 7.05 -4.91 -0.81
N ASN A 179 7.14 -3.83 -1.58
CA ASN A 179 6.87 -3.90 -3.01
C ASN A 179 7.91 -4.75 -3.76
N ASN A 180 9.06 -4.98 -3.12
CA ASN A 180 10.08 -5.95 -3.52
C ASN A 180 9.63 -7.43 -3.49
N ARG A 181 8.37 -7.70 -3.11
CA ARG A 181 7.74 -9.02 -3.29
C ARG A 181 7.21 -9.24 -4.69
N PHE A 182 6.87 -8.17 -5.39
CA PHE A 182 6.34 -8.23 -6.74
C PHE A 182 7.49 -8.28 -7.76
N GLY A 183 7.38 -9.19 -8.71
CA GLY A 183 8.27 -9.31 -9.85
C GLY A 183 7.96 -8.28 -10.94
N PRO A 184 8.74 -8.27 -12.03
CA PRO A 184 8.56 -7.32 -13.14
C PRO A 184 7.18 -7.38 -13.81
N ASP A 185 6.48 -8.50 -13.69
CA ASP A 185 5.14 -8.75 -14.23
C ASP A 185 4.00 -8.40 -13.25
N GLY A 186 4.32 -7.94 -12.04
CA GLY A 186 3.34 -7.68 -10.98
C GLY A 186 2.88 -8.94 -10.23
N SER A 187 3.47 -10.11 -10.50
CA SER A 187 3.22 -11.33 -9.73
C SER A 187 4.08 -11.39 -8.47
N LEU A 188 3.63 -12.09 -7.43
CA LEU A 188 4.50 -12.38 -6.28
C LEU A 188 5.67 -13.28 -6.73
N SER A 189 6.90 -12.82 -6.50
CA SER A 189 8.11 -13.51 -6.92
C SER A 189 8.72 -14.35 -5.78
N LYS A 190 9.20 -15.56 -6.12
CA LYS A 190 9.97 -16.46 -5.23
C LYS A 190 9.35 -16.64 -3.83
N CYS A 191 8.09 -17.05 -3.79
CA CYS A 191 7.37 -17.28 -2.54
C CYS A 191 7.79 -18.60 -1.85
N GLN A 192 8.01 -18.51 -0.55
CA GLN A 192 7.98 -19.58 0.43
C GLN A 192 6.77 -19.38 1.36
N TRP A 193 6.50 -20.38 2.21
CA TRP A 193 5.37 -20.36 3.14
C TRP A 193 5.35 -19.17 4.12
N HIS A 194 6.50 -18.53 4.35
CA HIS A 194 6.66 -17.42 5.31
C HIS A 194 7.18 -16.12 4.68
N GLU A 195 7.49 -16.09 3.38
CA GLU A 195 7.95 -14.88 2.69
C GLU A 195 7.83 -14.98 1.17
N CYS A 196 7.67 -13.85 0.49
CA CYS A 196 7.89 -13.71 -0.96
C CYS A 196 8.92 -12.61 -1.17
N GLY A 197 9.63 -12.60 -2.30
CA GLY A 197 10.63 -11.58 -2.60
C GLY A 197 11.72 -12.04 -3.54
N TRP A 198 12.12 -11.17 -4.47
CA TRP A 198 13.22 -11.45 -5.39
C TRP A 198 14.61 -11.13 -4.79
N MET A 199 14.66 -10.35 -3.70
CA MET A 199 15.89 -9.94 -3.03
C MET A 199 16.57 -11.10 -2.29
N THR A 200 17.91 -11.14 -2.35
CA THR A 200 18.72 -12.02 -1.50
C THR A 200 18.69 -11.54 -0.04
N SER A 201 18.99 -12.41 0.93
CA SER A 201 19.03 -12.03 2.35
C SER A 201 19.98 -10.85 2.61
N LYS A 202 21.17 -10.84 1.99
CA LYS A 202 22.13 -9.73 2.09
C LYS A 202 21.56 -8.41 1.58
N SER A 203 20.83 -8.45 0.46
CA SER A 203 20.16 -7.25 -0.09
C SER A 203 19.02 -6.77 0.80
N LYS A 204 18.23 -7.69 1.39
CA LYS A 204 17.17 -7.35 2.35
C LYS A 204 17.75 -6.63 3.57
N ASP A 205 18.86 -7.12 4.11
CA ASP A 205 19.51 -6.51 5.29
C ASP A 205 20.07 -5.12 4.95
N GLY A 206 20.75 -4.96 3.81
CA GLY A 206 21.22 -3.64 3.35
C GLY A 206 20.07 -2.66 3.11
N PHE A 207 18.94 -3.12 2.56
CA PHE A 207 17.74 -2.29 2.41
C PHE A 207 17.20 -1.83 3.77
N ARG A 208 17.08 -2.75 4.74
CA ARG A 208 16.63 -2.44 6.11
C ARG A 208 17.53 -1.41 6.79
N ASP A 209 18.84 -1.55 6.65
CA ASP A 209 19.81 -0.62 7.24
C ASP A 209 19.64 0.80 6.68
N MET A 210 19.49 0.94 5.36
CA MET A 210 19.24 2.24 4.72
C MET A 210 17.87 2.81 5.10
N ALA A 211 16.84 1.98 5.11
CA ALA A 211 15.48 2.39 5.46
C ALA A 211 15.39 2.85 6.93
N GLN A 212 16.18 2.25 7.83
CA GLN A 212 16.28 2.67 9.23
C GLN A 212 16.90 4.07 9.39
N CYS A 213 17.80 4.47 8.49
CA CYS A 213 18.34 5.83 8.47
C CYS A 213 17.22 6.86 8.20
N VAL A 214 16.36 6.58 7.23
CA VAL A 214 15.19 7.41 6.90
C VAL A 214 14.22 7.50 8.10
N VAL A 215 13.90 6.36 8.73
CA VAL A 215 13.06 6.34 9.94
C VAL A 215 13.64 7.24 11.04
N THR A 216 14.95 7.09 11.28
CA THR A 216 15.65 7.84 12.34
C THR A 216 15.63 9.33 12.05
N GLN A 217 15.86 9.73 10.79
CA GLN A 217 15.77 11.12 10.37
C GLN A 217 14.37 11.69 10.61
N TYR A 218 13.32 11.00 10.14
CA TYR A 218 11.96 11.52 10.18
C TYR A 218 11.35 11.51 11.59
N ASN A 219 11.81 10.63 12.49
CA ASN A 219 11.43 10.67 13.90
C ASN A 219 11.85 11.96 14.62
N THR A 220 12.81 12.71 14.07
CA THR A 220 13.26 14.00 14.64
C THR A 220 12.48 15.20 14.11
N GLN A 221 11.59 15.00 13.13
CA GLN A 221 10.80 16.08 12.53
C GLN A 221 9.55 16.32 13.36
N CYS A 222 9.48 17.47 14.03
CA CYS A 222 8.36 17.82 14.89
C CYS A 222 7.73 19.15 14.48
N CYS A 223 6.40 19.19 14.45
CA CYS A 223 5.61 20.37 14.15
C CYS A 223 4.88 20.84 15.42
N PRO A 224 5.06 22.11 15.83
CA PRO A 224 4.27 22.68 16.90
C PRO A 224 2.83 22.91 16.41
N GLU A 225 1.86 22.39 17.15
CA GLU A 225 0.45 22.67 16.93
C GLU A 225 0.04 24.01 17.54
N LYS A 226 -1.05 24.60 17.02
CA LYS A 226 -1.66 25.81 17.59
C LYS A 226 -2.12 25.64 19.03
N SER A 227 -2.38 24.39 19.45
CA SER A 227 -2.75 23.99 20.81
C SER A 227 -1.59 24.07 21.81
N GLY A 228 -0.35 24.26 21.34
CA GLY A 228 0.87 24.20 22.17
C GLY A 228 1.48 22.81 22.28
N ASN A 229 0.83 21.77 21.73
CA ASN A 229 1.39 20.42 21.64
C ASN A 229 2.46 20.35 20.55
N ILE A 230 3.46 19.52 20.73
CA ILE A 230 4.46 19.20 19.71
C ILE A 230 4.14 17.80 19.18
N LEU A 231 3.80 17.71 17.90
CA LEU A 231 3.61 16.43 17.22
C LEU A 231 4.83 16.12 16.36
N CYS A 232 5.47 14.99 16.62
CA CYS A 232 6.56 14.49 15.80
C CYS A 232 6.06 13.49 14.77
N ALA A 233 6.62 13.55 13.57
CA ALA A 233 6.41 12.53 12.56
C ALA A 233 6.89 11.18 13.10
N ASN A 234 6.15 10.12 12.77
CA ASN A 234 6.59 8.76 13.04
C ASN A 234 7.23 8.23 11.75
N GLY A 235 8.57 8.28 11.72
CA GLY A 235 9.37 7.87 10.57
C GLY A 235 9.16 6.42 10.16
N ALA A 236 8.72 5.54 11.07
CA ALA A 236 8.38 4.15 10.75
C ALA A 236 7.02 4.04 10.05
N THR A 237 6.07 4.93 10.34
CA THR A 237 4.77 4.96 9.64
C THR A 237 4.82 5.68 8.31
N THR A 238 5.75 6.63 8.15
CA THR A 238 5.93 7.37 6.89
C THR A 238 7.06 6.82 6.04
N GLN A 239 7.65 5.67 6.42
CA GLN A 239 8.89 5.14 5.84
C GLN A 239 8.85 5.02 4.31
N GLY A 240 7.87 4.29 3.76
CA GLY A 240 7.72 4.10 2.31
C GLY A 240 7.60 5.42 1.55
N GLU A 241 6.71 6.32 1.99
CA GLU A 241 6.55 7.66 1.41
C GLU A 241 7.84 8.50 1.48
N ASN A 242 8.54 8.47 2.62
CA ASN A 242 9.81 9.19 2.77
C ASN A 242 10.89 8.64 1.83
N ILE A 243 10.94 7.31 1.65
CA ILE A 243 11.87 6.66 0.69
C ILE A 243 11.50 7.07 -0.74
N ALA A 244 10.21 7.08 -1.08
CA ALA A 244 9.70 7.49 -2.38
C ALA A 244 10.01 8.97 -2.67
N ASP A 245 9.81 9.87 -1.71
CA ASP A 245 10.16 11.29 -1.82
C ASP A 245 11.66 11.50 -2.07
N LEU A 246 12.51 10.89 -1.24
CA LEU A 246 13.95 11.03 -1.34
C LEU A 246 14.48 10.43 -2.64
N GLY A 247 14.09 9.21 -2.96
CA GLY A 247 14.52 8.50 -4.16
C GLY A 247 13.98 9.17 -5.43
N GLY A 248 12.72 9.60 -5.40
CA GLY A 248 12.04 10.23 -6.52
C GLY A 248 12.66 11.57 -6.89
N GLN A 249 12.94 12.42 -5.90
CA GLN A 249 13.59 13.69 -6.16
C GLN A 249 15.05 13.54 -6.59
N GLN A 250 15.78 12.55 -6.05
CA GLN A 250 17.12 12.23 -6.56
C GLN A 250 17.09 11.75 -8.01
N ALA A 251 16.16 10.87 -8.37
CA ALA A 251 15.99 10.38 -9.72
C ALA A 251 15.63 11.51 -10.68
N SER A 252 14.69 12.37 -10.29
CA SER A 252 14.28 13.53 -11.08
C SER A 252 15.44 14.51 -11.32
N TYR A 253 16.19 14.84 -10.26
CA TYR A 253 17.34 15.72 -10.39
C TYR A 253 18.41 15.13 -11.31
N ARG A 254 18.70 13.82 -11.21
CA ARG A 254 19.63 13.15 -12.14
C ARG A 254 19.12 13.21 -13.58
N ALA A 255 17.83 12.96 -13.80
CA ALA A 255 17.22 13.05 -15.13
C ALA A 255 17.30 14.46 -15.70
N TYR A 256 17.09 15.48 -14.88
CA TYR A 256 17.27 16.88 -15.27
C TYR A 256 18.72 17.19 -15.67
N ARG A 257 19.70 16.69 -14.91
CA ARG A 257 21.13 16.88 -15.22
C ARG A 257 21.51 16.23 -16.55
N GLU A 258 20.96 15.05 -16.87
CA GLU A 258 21.14 14.42 -18.17
C GLU A 258 20.45 15.22 -19.29
N PHE A 259 19.23 15.72 -19.06
CA PHE A 259 18.56 16.62 -20.00
C PHE A 259 19.43 17.84 -20.35
N ILE A 260 20.01 18.51 -19.35
CA ILE A 260 20.89 19.67 -19.57
C ILE A 260 22.13 19.30 -20.37
N LYS A 261 22.75 18.14 -20.10
CA LYS A 261 23.89 17.64 -20.90
C LYS A 261 23.50 17.44 -22.37
N THR A 262 22.32 16.88 -22.64
CA THR A 262 21.86 16.64 -24.02
C THR A 262 21.48 17.92 -24.76
N LYS A 263 20.96 18.94 -24.07
CA LYS A 263 20.53 20.21 -24.68
C LYS A 263 21.64 21.27 -24.72
N GLY A 264 22.68 21.12 -23.91
CA GLY A 264 23.83 22.02 -23.87
C GLY A 264 23.62 23.35 -23.13
N LYS A 265 22.40 23.64 -22.64
CA LYS A 265 22.07 24.81 -21.80
C LYS A 265 20.74 24.63 -21.09
N GLU A 266 20.55 25.38 -20.02
CA GLU A 266 19.26 25.54 -19.33
C GLU A 266 18.32 26.46 -20.13
N GLU A 267 17.05 26.11 -20.18
CA GLU A 267 16.00 26.95 -20.75
C GLU A 267 15.82 28.17 -19.83
N LYS A 268 15.85 29.37 -20.42
CA LYS A 268 15.67 30.63 -19.69
C LYS A 268 14.21 31.02 -19.62
#